data_AF-A0ABD0QTH2-F1
#
_entry.id   AF-A0ABD0QTH2-F1
#
_cell.length_a   1.000
_cell.length_b   1.000
_cell.length_c   1.000
_cell.angle_alpha   90.00
_cell.angle_beta   90.00
_cell.angle_gamma   90.00
#
_symmetry.space_group_name_H-M   'P 1'
#
loop_
_entity.id
_entity.type
_entity.pdbx_description
1 polymer ?
#
loop_
_entity_poly.entity_id
_entity_poly.type
_entity_poly.pdbx_seq_one_letter_code
_entity_poly.pdbx_strand_id
1 'polypeptide(L)'
;MCLTDPANRKTALQVLRQAVARGDGRLEGLSISCVGNTPLFYAGQDLQQGLVDILTNGSSLTVLDLRGVPFTLNDSFVRSVAMLCPALHSLYINNNSLVCGVNAETLRQALKCCQSLNVLGVFQASLSQDVFKDLMLPERPALKKLELRCERSLKYTVSLCDQI
;
A
#
# COMPACT_ATOMS: atom_id res chain seq x y z
N MET A 1 23.68 -18.84 0.93
CA MET A 1 22.29 -18.75 0.44
C MET A 1 22.26 -17.69 -0.65
N CYS A 2 21.80 -18.01 -1.86
CA CYS A 2 21.76 -17.04 -2.96
C CYS A 2 20.59 -16.06 -2.74
N LEU A 3 20.81 -14.75 -2.88
CA LEU A 3 19.75 -13.75 -2.71
C LEU A 3 18.61 -13.91 -3.74
N THR A 4 18.87 -14.58 -4.86
CA THR A 4 17.91 -14.82 -5.94
C THR A 4 17.15 -16.14 -5.85
N ASP A 5 17.29 -16.88 -4.76
CA ASP A 5 16.56 -18.13 -4.56
C ASP A 5 15.05 -17.84 -4.33
N PRO A 6 14.13 -18.40 -5.15
CA PRO A 6 12.68 -18.28 -4.92
C PRO A 6 12.23 -18.73 -3.53
N ALA A 7 12.98 -19.64 -2.88
CA ALA A 7 12.73 -20.05 -1.50
C ALA A 7 12.81 -18.88 -0.51
N ASN A 8 13.55 -17.81 -0.82
CA ASN A 8 13.65 -16.62 0.03
C ASN A 8 12.28 -15.92 0.17
N ARG A 9 11.50 -15.80 -0.92
CA ARG A 9 10.16 -15.18 -0.86
C ARG A 9 9.20 -16.01 -0.03
N LYS A 10 9.21 -17.33 -0.24
CA LYS A 10 8.38 -18.27 0.53
C LYS A 10 8.74 -18.23 2.03
N THR A 11 10.04 -18.20 2.33
CA THR A 11 10.54 -18.12 3.71
C THR A 11 10.13 -16.79 4.36
N ALA A 12 10.27 -15.67 3.66
CA ALA A 12 9.84 -14.35 4.13
C ALA A 12 8.34 -14.32 4.47
N LEU A 13 7.49 -14.85 3.57
CA LEU A 13 6.05 -14.97 3.82
C LEU A 13 5.76 -15.89 5.02
N GLN A 14 6.49 -16.99 5.17
CA GLN A 14 6.32 -17.87 6.33
C GLN A 14 6.69 -17.16 7.63
N VAL A 15 7.80 -16.41 7.67
CA VAL A 15 8.21 -15.62 8.84
C VAL A 15 7.14 -14.56 9.18
N LEU A 16 6.66 -13.81 8.18
CA LEU A 16 5.59 -12.84 8.37
C LEU A 16 4.31 -13.49 8.90
N ARG A 17 3.94 -14.67 8.38
CA ARG A 17 2.79 -15.43 8.88
C ARG A 17 2.94 -15.79 10.35
N GLN A 18 4.12 -16.24 10.77
CA GLN A 18 4.37 -16.56 12.18
C GLN A 18 4.35 -15.31 13.05
N ALA A 19 4.91 -14.19 12.58
CA ALA A 19 4.91 -12.92 13.30
C ALA A 19 3.49 -12.38 13.53
N VAL A 20 2.60 -12.51 12.55
CA VAL A 20 1.19 -12.12 12.69
C VAL A 20 0.39 -13.12 13.55
N ALA A 21 0.69 -14.42 13.47
CA ALA A 21 -0.11 -15.47 14.09
C ALA A 21 0.28 -15.87 15.53
N ARG A 22 1.52 -15.62 15.97
CA ARG A 22 2.08 -16.22 17.21
C ARG A 22 2.53 -15.26 18.31
N GLY A 23 2.22 -13.97 18.23
CA GLY A 23 2.69 -12.98 19.21
C GLY A 23 1.69 -12.71 20.35
N ASP A 24 2.20 -12.60 21.58
CA ASP A 24 1.53 -11.85 22.67
C ASP A 24 1.46 -10.33 22.36
N GLY A 25 2.23 -9.88 21.36
CA GLY A 25 2.22 -8.53 20.81
C GLY A 25 1.45 -8.44 19.49
N ARG A 26 0.68 -7.38 19.32
CA ARG A 26 -0.09 -7.08 18.09
C ARG A 26 0.85 -6.44 17.06
N LEU A 27 0.93 -6.99 15.85
CA LEU A 27 1.67 -6.35 14.77
C LEU A 27 0.94 -5.06 14.35
N GLU A 28 1.47 -3.92 14.76
CA GLU A 28 0.90 -2.60 14.43
C GLU A 28 1.53 -1.99 13.19
N GLY A 29 2.80 -2.26 12.92
CA GLY A 29 3.52 -1.73 11.78
C GLY A 29 4.18 -2.80 10.94
N LEU A 30 3.98 -2.74 9.62
CA LEU A 30 4.61 -3.62 8.65
C LEU A 30 5.26 -2.78 7.55
N SER A 31 6.58 -2.91 7.40
CA SER A 31 7.32 -2.33 6.29
C SER A 31 7.98 -3.46 5.49
N ILE A 32 7.84 -3.42 4.17
CA ILE A 32 8.41 -4.41 3.27
C ILE A 32 9.31 -3.71 2.27
N SER A 33 10.58 -4.12 2.28
CA SER A 33 11.59 -3.68 1.32
C SER A 33 12.28 -4.90 0.72
N CYS A 34 12.33 -4.96 -0.61
CA CYS A 34 12.95 -6.07 -1.32
C CYS A 34 14.30 -5.62 -1.89
N VAL A 35 15.38 -6.28 -1.48
CA VAL A 35 16.77 -5.90 -1.85
C VAL A 35 17.27 -6.68 -3.07
N GLY A 36 16.41 -6.87 -4.08
CA GLY A 36 16.78 -7.62 -5.29
C GLY A 36 16.01 -7.13 -6.52
N ASN A 37 16.53 -7.48 -7.69
CA ASN A 37 16.02 -7.02 -8.98
C ASN A 37 15.31 -8.15 -9.73
N THR A 38 14.77 -7.84 -10.91
CA THR A 38 14.35 -8.83 -11.90
C THR A 38 15.47 -9.86 -12.15
N PRO A 39 15.15 -11.17 -12.28
CA PRO A 39 13.81 -11.78 -12.34
C PRO A 39 13.17 -12.11 -10.99
N LEU A 40 13.85 -11.87 -9.84
CA LEU A 40 13.43 -12.36 -8.53
C LEU A 40 12.03 -11.89 -8.10
N PHE A 41 11.62 -10.69 -8.52
CA PHE A 41 10.36 -10.08 -8.08
C PHE A 41 9.35 -9.82 -9.20
N TYR A 42 9.62 -10.29 -10.44
CA TYR A 42 8.81 -10.09 -11.66
C TYR A 42 7.60 -9.16 -11.51
N ALA A 43 6.37 -9.69 -11.48
CA ALA A 43 5.14 -8.94 -11.22
C ALA A 43 4.74 -8.95 -9.73
N GLY A 44 5.50 -9.63 -8.87
CA GLY A 44 5.26 -9.72 -7.42
C GLY A 44 3.90 -10.30 -7.01
N GLN A 45 3.21 -11.04 -7.89
CA GLN A 45 1.86 -11.55 -7.63
C GLN A 45 1.81 -12.51 -6.44
N ASP A 46 2.83 -13.37 -6.31
CA ASP A 46 2.95 -14.32 -5.20
C ASP A 46 3.15 -13.62 -3.85
N LEU A 47 3.92 -12.52 -3.82
CA LEU A 47 4.07 -11.68 -2.65
C LEU A 47 2.78 -10.91 -2.33
N GLN A 48 2.11 -10.33 -3.33
CA GLN A 48 0.84 -9.63 -3.12
C GLN A 48 -0.22 -10.58 -2.54
N GLN A 49 -0.37 -11.77 -3.11
CA GLN A 49 -1.31 -12.78 -2.61
C GLN A 49 -0.93 -13.28 -1.22
N GLY A 50 0.35 -13.63 -1.02
CA GLY A 50 0.83 -14.12 0.27
C GLY A 50 0.64 -13.09 1.38
N LEU A 51 0.79 -11.80 1.09
CA LEU A 51 0.52 -10.73 2.04
C LEU A 51 -0.97 -10.63 2.39
N VAL A 52 -1.87 -10.73 1.42
CA VAL A 52 -3.33 -10.76 1.68
C VAL A 52 -3.68 -11.94 2.60
N ASP A 53 -3.13 -13.12 2.34
CA ASP A 53 -3.36 -14.31 3.17
C ASP A 53 -2.87 -14.14 4.61
N ILE A 54 -1.77 -13.39 4.80
CA ILE A 54 -1.20 -13.10 6.12
C ILE A 54 -2.02 -12.04 6.85
N LEU A 55 -2.42 -10.98 6.13
CA LEU A 55 -3.20 -9.87 6.69
C LEU A 55 -4.64 -10.26 7.06
N THR A 56 -5.11 -11.45 6.69
CA THR A 56 -6.41 -11.97 7.16
C THR A 56 -6.51 -12.01 8.69
N ASN A 57 -5.37 -12.09 9.40
CA ASN A 57 -5.29 -12.00 10.86
C ASN A 57 -4.73 -10.62 11.34
N GLY A 58 -4.56 -9.66 10.44
CA GLY A 58 -3.85 -8.40 10.64
C GLY A 58 -4.71 -7.24 11.15
N SER A 59 -5.77 -7.52 11.92
CA SER A 59 -6.77 -6.52 12.32
C SER A 59 -6.22 -5.35 13.14
N SER A 60 -5.02 -5.49 13.72
CA SER A 60 -4.36 -4.44 14.52
C SER A 60 -3.34 -3.61 13.75
N LEU A 61 -3.16 -3.86 12.44
CA LEU A 61 -2.18 -3.14 11.65
C LEU A 61 -2.61 -1.67 11.45
N THR A 62 -1.79 -0.75 11.93
CA THR A 62 -1.97 0.70 11.82
C THR A 62 -1.05 1.32 10.77
N VAL A 63 0.07 0.69 10.44
CA VAL A 63 1.02 1.18 9.44
C VAL A 63 1.37 0.08 8.44
N LEU A 64 1.18 0.37 7.16
CA LEU A 64 1.69 -0.45 6.07
C LEU A 64 2.56 0.40 5.12
N ASP A 65 3.84 0.02 5.01
CA ASP A 65 4.80 0.68 4.14
C ASP A 65 5.37 -0.29 3.09
N LEU A 66 4.99 -0.05 1.83
CA LEU A 66 5.40 -0.85 0.68
C LEU A 66 6.31 -0.06 -0.27
N ARG A 67 6.89 1.06 0.16
CA ARG A 67 7.74 1.88 -0.73
C ARG A 67 8.94 1.13 -1.28
N GLY A 68 9.44 0.16 -0.52
CA GLY A 68 10.60 -0.67 -0.88
C GLY A 68 10.28 -1.85 -1.81
N VAL A 69 9.04 -2.05 -2.27
CA VAL A 69 8.72 -3.15 -3.18
C VAL A 69 8.98 -2.76 -4.65
N PRO A 70 9.60 -3.65 -5.48
CA PRO A 70 10.05 -3.31 -6.84
C PRO A 70 9.01 -3.66 -7.93
N PHE A 71 7.78 -4.02 -7.56
CA PHE A 71 6.73 -4.45 -8.49
C PHE A 71 5.49 -3.56 -8.41
N THR A 72 4.67 -3.56 -9.46
CA THR A 72 3.43 -2.80 -9.50
C THR A 72 2.42 -3.35 -8.50
N LEU A 73 2.00 -2.50 -7.57
CA LEU A 73 0.84 -2.76 -6.71
C LEU A 73 -0.44 -2.54 -7.52
N ASN A 74 -1.39 -3.45 -7.40
CA ASN A 74 -2.64 -3.38 -8.16
C ASN A 74 -3.85 -3.05 -7.28
N ASP A 75 -4.94 -2.69 -7.95
CA ASP A 75 -6.22 -2.35 -7.35
C ASP A 75 -6.80 -3.43 -6.42
N SER A 76 -6.74 -4.71 -6.80
CA SER A 76 -7.32 -5.81 -6.00
C SER A 76 -6.56 -6.03 -4.70
N PHE A 77 -5.23 -5.93 -4.75
CA PHE A 77 -4.38 -5.99 -3.57
C PHE A 77 -4.71 -4.87 -2.58
N VAL A 78 -4.73 -3.61 -3.03
CA VAL A 78 -4.99 -2.47 -2.14
C VAL A 78 -6.39 -2.53 -1.52
N ARG A 79 -7.42 -2.92 -2.29
CA ARG A 79 -8.76 -3.15 -1.73
C ARG A 79 -8.77 -4.24 -0.66
N SER A 80 -8.07 -5.34 -0.90
CA SER A 80 -7.97 -6.44 0.06
C SER A 80 -7.29 -5.99 1.36
N VAL A 81 -6.17 -5.29 1.27
CA VAL A 81 -5.49 -4.69 2.43
C VAL A 81 -6.44 -3.79 3.22
N ALA A 82 -7.16 -2.90 2.55
CA ALA A 82 -8.05 -1.96 3.23
C ALA A 82 -9.21 -2.65 3.95
N MET A 83 -9.77 -3.73 3.37
CA MET A 83 -10.83 -4.51 4.01
C MET A 83 -10.31 -5.32 5.21
N LEU A 84 -9.09 -5.86 5.12
CA LEU A 84 -8.50 -6.71 6.15
C LEU A 84 -7.90 -5.92 7.31
N CYS A 85 -7.49 -4.67 7.07
CA CYS A 85 -6.80 -3.83 8.04
C CYS A 85 -7.56 -2.50 8.28
N PRO A 86 -8.78 -2.52 8.84
CA PRO A 86 -9.58 -1.30 9.03
C PRO A 86 -8.97 -0.29 10.01
N ALA A 87 -8.03 -0.74 10.86
CA ALA A 87 -7.29 0.10 11.80
C ALA A 87 -6.12 0.88 11.16
N LEU A 88 -5.93 0.82 9.84
CA LEU A 88 -4.84 1.53 9.17
C LEU A 88 -4.94 3.04 9.37
N HIS A 89 -3.83 3.61 9.82
CA HIS A 89 -3.58 5.04 9.96
C HIS A 89 -2.64 5.56 8.88
N SER A 90 -1.65 4.74 8.50
CA SER A 90 -0.65 5.06 7.48
C SER A 90 -0.58 4.00 6.39
N LEU A 91 -0.69 4.42 5.13
CA LEU A 91 -0.57 3.56 3.97
C LEU A 91 0.39 4.19 2.95
N TYR A 92 1.52 3.52 2.70
CA TYR A 92 2.48 3.94 1.68
C TYR A 92 2.56 2.91 0.55
N ILE A 93 1.97 3.27 -0.60
CA ILE A 93 1.95 2.50 -1.85
C ILE A 93 2.60 3.26 -3.01
N ASN A 94 3.29 4.37 -2.72
CA ASN A 94 4.12 5.15 -3.65
C ASN A 94 5.49 4.48 -3.90
N ASN A 95 5.49 3.18 -4.20
CA ASN A 95 6.70 2.40 -4.40
C ASN A 95 7.45 2.77 -5.68
N ASN A 96 8.63 2.19 -5.89
CA ASN A 96 9.49 2.53 -7.03
C ASN A 96 9.02 1.96 -8.39
N SER A 97 7.80 1.46 -8.49
CA SER A 97 7.19 1.08 -9.77
C SER A 97 7.20 2.27 -10.75
N LEU A 98 7.34 1.93 -12.04
CA LEU A 98 7.27 2.89 -13.15
C LEU A 98 5.82 3.18 -13.58
N VAL A 99 4.89 2.30 -13.22
CA VAL A 99 3.47 2.40 -13.55
C VAL A 99 2.65 2.29 -12.27
N CYS A 100 1.62 3.13 -12.18
CA CYS A 100 0.60 3.10 -11.15
C CYS A 100 -0.47 2.05 -11.52
N GLY A 101 -0.58 1.00 -10.72
CA GLY A 101 -1.65 0.01 -10.84
C GLY A 101 -2.86 0.27 -9.94
N VAL A 102 -2.90 1.44 -9.29
CA VAL A 102 -3.92 1.80 -8.30
C VAL A 102 -4.68 3.04 -8.76
N ASN A 103 -5.96 2.89 -9.02
CA ASN A 103 -6.81 3.98 -9.48
C ASN A 103 -7.44 4.76 -8.31
N ALA A 104 -8.09 5.89 -8.64
CA ALA A 104 -8.72 6.75 -7.65
C ALA A 104 -9.87 6.07 -6.89
N GLU A 105 -10.71 5.27 -7.55
CA GLU A 105 -11.82 4.58 -6.89
C GLU A 105 -11.32 3.56 -5.86
N THR A 106 -10.19 2.89 -6.13
CA THR A 106 -9.54 2.02 -5.16
C THR A 106 -9.11 2.79 -3.92
N LEU A 107 -8.55 4.00 -4.08
CA LEU A 107 -8.15 4.83 -2.95
C LEU A 107 -9.37 5.32 -2.15
N ARG A 108 -10.46 5.70 -2.83
CA ARG A 108 -11.74 6.02 -2.17
C ARG A 108 -12.27 4.85 -1.35
N GLN A 109 -12.24 3.64 -1.90
CA GLN A 109 -12.62 2.43 -1.16
C GLN A 109 -11.71 2.20 0.04
N ALA A 110 -10.40 2.43 -0.09
CA ALA A 110 -9.47 2.31 1.02
C ALA A 110 -9.80 3.30 2.16
N LEU A 111 -10.13 4.54 1.82
CA LEU A 111 -10.58 5.55 2.79
C LEU A 111 -11.87 5.14 3.49
N LYS A 112 -12.85 4.60 2.76
CA LYS A 112 -14.12 4.11 3.34
C LYS A 112 -13.90 2.96 4.32
N CYS A 113 -13.00 2.03 4.01
CA CYS A 113 -12.70 0.90 4.89
C CYS A 113 -11.82 1.30 6.10
N CYS A 114 -10.89 2.23 5.91
CA CYS A 114 -9.91 2.66 6.92
C CYS A 114 -10.23 4.09 7.39
N GLN A 115 -11.14 4.22 8.36
CA GLN A 115 -11.61 5.53 8.83
C GLN A 115 -10.51 6.35 9.54
N SER A 116 -9.52 5.68 10.12
CA SER A 116 -8.38 6.33 10.80
C SER A 116 -7.25 6.75 9.85
N LEU A 117 -7.35 6.44 8.55
CA LEU A 117 -6.29 6.67 7.57
C LEU A 117 -6.13 8.18 7.30
N ASN A 118 -4.99 8.73 7.74
CA ASN A 118 -4.63 10.15 7.64
C ASN A 118 -3.17 10.41 7.25
N VAL A 119 -2.44 9.35 6.88
CA VAL A 119 -1.10 9.42 6.31
C VAL A 119 -1.09 8.55 5.06
N LEU A 120 -0.85 9.19 3.92
CA LEU A 120 -0.88 8.52 2.62
C LEU A 120 0.42 8.75 1.88
N GLY A 121 0.99 7.69 1.31
CA GLY A 121 1.96 7.76 0.24
C GLY A 121 1.39 7.09 -0.99
N VAL A 122 1.09 7.85 -2.04
CA VAL A 122 0.40 7.34 -3.24
C VAL A 122 1.04 7.88 -4.52
N PHE A 123 0.71 7.25 -5.64
CA PHE A 123 0.98 7.85 -6.95
C PHE A 123 0.00 8.99 -7.19
N GLN A 124 0.45 10.06 -7.84
CA GLN A 124 -0.43 11.18 -8.18
C GLN A 124 -1.61 10.73 -9.05
N ALA A 125 -1.40 9.75 -9.95
CA ALA A 125 -2.44 9.17 -10.79
C ALA A 125 -3.56 8.47 -10.01
N SER A 126 -3.34 8.12 -8.75
CA SER A 126 -4.36 7.57 -7.85
C SER A 126 -5.23 8.64 -7.18
N LEU A 127 -4.97 9.93 -7.42
CA LEU A 127 -5.73 11.02 -6.83
C LEU A 127 -6.76 11.58 -7.80
N SER A 128 -7.89 12.02 -7.25
CA SER A 128 -8.94 12.76 -7.94
C SER A 128 -9.56 13.77 -6.99
N GLN A 129 -10.38 14.68 -7.52
CA GLN A 129 -11.16 15.62 -6.69
C GLN A 129 -12.01 14.88 -5.65
N ASP A 130 -12.59 13.73 -6.00
CA ASP A 130 -13.42 12.96 -5.08
C ASP A 130 -12.60 12.25 -3.99
N VAL A 131 -11.35 11.87 -4.26
CA VAL A 131 -10.44 11.40 -3.20
C VAL A 131 -10.18 12.52 -2.20
N PHE A 132 -9.95 13.75 -2.66
CA PHE A 132 -9.76 14.89 -1.77
C PHE A 132 -11.02 15.21 -0.97
N LYS A 133 -12.22 15.15 -1.58
CA LYS A 133 -13.49 15.30 -0.85
C LYS A 133 -13.62 14.25 0.24
N ASP A 134 -13.34 12.98 -0.07
CA ASP A 134 -13.41 11.89 0.91
C ASP A 134 -12.41 12.11 2.06
N LEU A 135 -11.19 12.60 1.77
CA LEU A 135 -10.19 12.93 2.79
C LEU A 135 -10.58 14.10 3.71
N MET A 136 -11.41 15.01 3.22
CA MET A 136 -11.86 16.22 3.94
C MET A 136 -13.21 16.03 4.65
N LEU A 137 -13.77 14.82 4.66
CA LEU A 137 -15.02 14.54 5.37
C LEU A 137 -14.88 14.87 6.87
N PRO A 138 -15.88 15.55 7.49
CA PRO A 138 -15.79 16.01 8.89
C PRO A 138 -15.57 14.88 9.91
N GLU A 139 -16.11 13.70 9.66
CA GLU A 139 -15.97 12.51 10.49
C GLU A 139 -14.56 11.89 10.46
N ARG A 140 -13.70 12.34 9.55
CA ARG A 140 -12.34 11.80 9.41
C ARG A 140 -11.33 12.59 10.25
N PRO A 141 -10.25 11.93 10.69
CA PRO A 141 -9.13 12.63 11.28
C PRO A 141 -8.44 13.56 10.26
N ALA A 142 -7.91 14.68 10.74
CA ALA A 142 -7.15 15.61 9.91
C ALA A 142 -5.98 14.90 9.20
N LEU A 143 -5.87 15.13 7.89
CA LEU A 143 -4.78 14.63 7.06
C LEU A 143 -3.44 15.17 7.59
N LYS A 144 -2.58 14.26 8.06
CA LYS A 144 -1.27 14.62 8.62
C LYS A 144 -0.19 14.67 7.56
N LYS A 145 -0.28 13.82 6.54
CA LYS A 145 0.77 13.68 5.53
C LYS A 145 0.24 13.09 4.22
N LEU A 146 0.67 13.67 3.11
CA LEU A 146 0.45 13.18 1.76
C LEU A 146 1.80 13.17 1.01
N GLU A 147 2.36 11.99 0.76
CA GLU A 147 3.51 11.81 -0.13
C GLU A 147 3.02 11.46 -1.53
N LEU A 148 3.52 12.19 -2.53
CA LEU A 148 3.16 11.98 -3.92
C LEU A 148 4.35 11.46 -4.70
N ARG A 149 4.13 10.37 -5.43
CA ARG A 149 5.01 9.95 -6.50
C ARG A 149 4.40 10.33 -7.84
N CYS A 150 5.09 11.23 -8.54
CA CYS A 150 4.73 11.62 -9.90
C CYS A 150 5.49 10.73 -10.87
N GLU A 151 4.77 10.07 -11.77
CA GLU A 151 5.40 9.42 -12.92
C GLU A 151 6.01 10.49 -13.84
N ARG A 152 7.13 10.17 -14.50
CA ARG A 152 7.76 11.08 -15.47
C ARG A 152 6.85 11.43 -16.65
N SER A 153 5.89 10.55 -16.97
CA SER A 153 4.84 10.76 -17.97
C SER A 153 3.96 11.98 -17.65
N LEU A 154 3.81 12.34 -16.38
CA LEU A 154 3.02 13.48 -15.91
C LEU A 154 3.69 14.85 -16.15
N LYS A 155 4.91 14.89 -16.70
CA LYS A 155 5.50 16.14 -17.20
C LYS A 155 4.59 16.85 -18.22
N TYR A 156 3.66 16.12 -18.83
CA TYR A 156 2.79 16.58 -19.91
C TYR A 156 1.30 16.68 -19.53
N THR A 157 0.91 16.39 -18.28
CA THR A 157 -0.48 16.50 -17.85
C THR A 157 -0.81 17.90 -17.33
N VAL A 158 -1.98 18.40 -17.70
CA VAL A 158 -2.53 19.69 -17.24
C VAL A 158 -2.64 19.67 -15.71
N SER A 159 -2.13 20.72 -15.07
CA SER A 159 -2.22 20.92 -13.62
C SER A 159 -3.66 20.76 -13.14
N LEU A 160 -3.83 20.26 -11.90
CA LEU A 160 -5.12 20.34 -11.21
C LEU A 160 -5.54 21.83 -11.18
N CYS A 161 -6.72 22.13 -11.70
CA CYS A 161 -7.21 23.51 -11.79
C CYS A 161 -7.56 24.00 -10.38
N ASP A 162 -7.06 25.17 -9.97
CA ASP A 162 -7.24 25.78 -8.64
C ASP A 162 -8.66 26.34 -8.41
N GLN A 163 -9.69 25.74 -8.99
CA GLN A 163 -11.07 26.17 -8.76
C GLN A 163 -11.57 25.58 -7.43
N ILE A 164 -11.44 26.39 -6.38
CA ILE A 164 -12.06 26.20 -5.06
C ILE A 164 -13.52 26.65 -5.13
#